data_AF-A0A7X7E772-F1
#
_entry.id   AF-A0A7X7E772-F1
#
_cell.length_a   1.000
_cell.length_b   1.000
_cell.length_c   1.000
_cell.angle_alpha   90.00
_cell.angle_beta   90.00
_cell.angle_gamma   90.00
#
_symmetry.space_group_name_H-M   'P 1'
#
loop_
_entity.id
_entity.type
_entity.pdbx_description
1 polymer ?
#
loop_
_entity_poly.entity_id
_entity_poly.type
_entity_poly.pdbx_seq_one_letter_code
_entity_poly.pdbx_strand_id
1 'polypeptide(L)'
;MSVHLRKMGSIAACLLLVLLTAGVAGCGSSGPDETSTTTAITPSTSTTMIETTSTTSPLITEWDRKLKEVAILQNRLTNVLLEEEAGKDDPRMGIIHGLRACTQAIACREALDQHNLDLADTAMQEVRYALNLARDVATGTAGETIAAARATIETLGRPSAAPDEAATMLDDFLATLVPLVDEARALVPVDTTTT
;
A
#
# COMPACT_ATOMS: atom_id res chain seq x y z
N MET A 1 -42.96 38.28 -9.66
CA MET A 1 -43.33 37.72 -10.97
C MET A 1 -42.12 36.94 -11.48
N SER A 2 -42.05 35.65 -11.15
CA SER A 2 -42.36 34.50 -12.05
C SER A 2 -41.15 34.18 -12.95
N VAL A 3 -40.25 33.26 -12.58
CA VAL A 3 -40.28 31.77 -12.77
C VAL A 3 -40.51 31.33 -14.22
N HIS A 4 -39.50 30.67 -14.81
CA HIS A 4 -39.57 29.57 -15.80
C HIS A 4 -38.12 29.05 -15.97
N LEU A 5 -37.68 27.83 -15.60
CA LEU A 5 -38.20 26.47 -15.71
C LEU A 5 -38.70 26.07 -17.11
N ARG A 6 -37.82 25.41 -17.89
CA ARG A 6 -38.11 24.42 -18.95
C ARG A 6 -37.02 23.34 -18.82
N LYS A 7 -37.23 22.11 -18.34
CA LYS A 7 -38.18 21.01 -18.65
C LYS A 7 -37.75 20.14 -19.85
N MET A 8 -37.12 19.02 -19.51
CA MET A 8 -37.33 17.60 -19.93
C MET A 8 -37.56 17.21 -21.41
N GLY A 9 -36.87 16.11 -21.78
CA GLY A 9 -37.22 15.10 -22.80
C GLY A 9 -35.95 14.30 -23.13
N SER A 10 -35.67 13.09 -22.61
CA SER A 10 -36.39 11.82 -22.49
C SER A 10 -36.72 11.14 -23.83
N ILE A 11 -36.13 9.95 -24.00
CA ILE A 11 -36.54 8.80 -24.82
C ILE A 11 -35.93 8.69 -26.23
N ALA A 12 -35.38 7.48 -26.48
CA ALA A 12 -35.04 6.81 -27.76
C ALA A 12 -33.52 6.65 -27.99
N ALA A 13 -32.96 5.49 -28.31
CA ALA A 13 -33.51 4.14 -28.44
C ALA A 13 -32.34 3.14 -28.54
N CYS A 14 -32.55 1.97 -27.95
CA CYS A 14 -32.19 0.63 -28.42
C CYS A 14 -31.25 0.50 -29.64
N LEU A 15 -30.11 -0.18 -29.46
CA LEU A 15 -29.62 -1.30 -30.30
C LEU A 15 -28.08 -1.37 -30.25
N LEU A 16 -27.53 -2.16 -29.33
CA LEU A 16 -26.50 -3.15 -29.69
C LEU A 16 -26.26 -4.09 -28.52
N LEU A 17 -27.05 -5.15 -28.57
CA LEU A 17 -26.93 -6.40 -27.84
C LEU A 17 -25.77 -7.20 -28.46
N VAL A 18 -25.25 -8.18 -27.70
CA VAL A 18 -24.47 -9.36 -28.10
C VAL A 18 -22.97 -9.35 -27.68
N LEU A 19 -22.58 -10.47 -27.07
CA LEU A 19 -21.24 -10.95 -26.68
C LEU A 19 -20.75 -10.58 -25.28
N LEU A 20 -20.97 -11.46 -24.29
CA LEU A 20 -20.06 -12.60 -24.07
C LEU A 20 -20.52 -13.46 -22.89
N THR A 21 -20.92 -14.68 -23.23
CA THR A 21 -21.15 -15.82 -22.36
C THR A 21 -19.84 -16.57 -22.11
N ALA A 22 -19.45 -16.75 -20.85
CA ALA A 22 -18.63 -17.85 -20.33
C ALA A 22 -18.84 -17.85 -18.79
N GLY A 23 -19.29 -18.90 -18.11
CA GLY A 23 -19.16 -20.32 -18.37
C GLY A 23 -18.04 -20.91 -17.51
N VAL A 24 -18.24 -21.02 -16.19
CA VAL A 24 -17.45 -21.91 -15.32
C VAL A 24 -18.35 -22.58 -14.28
N ALA A 25 -18.87 -23.75 -14.64
CA ALA A 25 -19.26 -24.78 -13.69
C ALA A 25 -18.07 -25.74 -13.56
N GLY A 26 -17.37 -25.70 -12.43
CA GLY A 26 -16.32 -26.67 -12.09
C GLY A 26 -16.79 -27.51 -10.92
N CYS A 27 -17.50 -28.60 -11.23
CA CYS A 27 -17.89 -29.61 -10.26
C CYS A 27 -16.80 -30.68 -10.20
N GLY A 28 -16.45 -31.10 -8.99
CA GLY A 28 -15.42 -32.10 -8.74
C GLY A 28 -15.81 -33.49 -9.26
N SER A 29 -14.80 -34.28 -9.58
CA SER A 29 -14.88 -35.73 -9.64
C SER A 29 -13.55 -36.33 -9.22
N SER A 30 -13.65 -37.18 -8.21
CA SER A 30 -12.61 -38.02 -7.63
C SER A 30 -12.07 -39.04 -8.62
N GLY A 31 -10.78 -39.32 -8.52
CA GLY A 31 -10.13 -40.51 -9.07
C GLY A 31 -9.06 -40.98 -8.08
N PRO A 32 -9.12 -42.22 -7.58
CA PRO A 32 -8.09 -42.79 -6.71
C PRO A 32 -7.01 -43.45 -7.57
N ASP A 33 -5.79 -42.93 -7.56
CA ASP A 33 -4.63 -43.69 -8.00
C ASP A 33 -3.99 -44.36 -6.78
N GLU A 34 -4.27 -45.65 -6.66
CA GLU A 34 -3.48 -46.59 -5.90
C GLU A 34 -2.04 -46.57 -6.43
N THR A 35 -1.09 -46.10 -5.64
CA THR A 35 0.30 -46.52 -5.75
C THR A 35 0.70 -47.11 -4.41
N SER A 36 0.62 -48.44 -4.35
CA SER A 36 1.28 -49.23 -3.31
C SER A 36 2.77 -48.93 -3.33
N THR A 37 3.27 -48.28 -2.28
CA THR A 37 4.70 -48.32 -1.96
C THR A 37 4.85 -48.92 -0.58
N THR A 38 5.45 -50.10 -0.57
CA THR A 38 5.78 -50.92 0.60
C THR A 38 6.63 -50.16 1.60
N THR A 39 6.13 -50.08 2.84
CA THR A 39 6.88 -49.67 4.01
C THR A 39 7.94 -50.70 4.35
N ALA A 40 9.22 -50.32 4.31
CA ALA A 40 10.29 -51.02 5.02
C ALA A 40 10.84 -50.11 6.12
N ILE A 41 10.59 -50.54 7.35
CA ILE A 41 11.00 -49.87 8.60
C ILE A 41 12.46 -50.26 8.87
N THR A 42 13.36 -49.28 9.00
CA THR A 42 14.63 -49.45 9.70
C THR A 42 14.87 -48.25 10.62
N PRO A 43 15.06 -48.44 11.93
CA PRO A 43 15.40 -47.36 12.84
C PRO A 43 16.90 -47.10 12.77
N SER A 44 17.31 -45.94 12.25
CA SER A 44 18.67 -45.43 12.43
C SER A 44 18.61 -44.18 13.29
N THR A 45 18.88 -44.39 14.58
CA THR A 45 19.22 -43.35 15.54
C THR A 45 20.47 -42.63 15.06
N SER A 46 20.32 -41.41 14.56
CA SER A 46 21.42 -40.47 14.42
C SER A 46 20.97 -39.15 15.03
N THR A 47 21.38 -38.97 16.27
CA THR A 47 21.29 -37.73 17.03
C THR A 47 22.23 -36.71 16.38
N THR A 48 21.76 -36.01 15.36
CA THR A 48 22.40 -34.77 14.92
C THR A 48 21.85 -33.66 15.79
N MET A 49 22.73 -33.10 16.61
CA MET A 49 22.42 -31.97 17.48
C MET A 49 21.81 -30.85 16.64
N ILE A 50 20.60 -30.48 17.02
CA ILE A 50 19.96 -29.25 16.58
C ILE A 50 20.81 -28.12 17.17
N GLU A 51 21.70 -27.55 16.37
CA GLU A 51 22.23 -26.23 16.68
C GLU A 51 21.09 -25.26 16.38
N THR A 52 20.24 -25.06 17.39
CA THR A 52 19.28 -23.97 17.41
C THR A 52 20.11 -22.71 17.55
N THR A 53 20.56 -22.15 16.43
CA THR A 53 20.99 -20.76 16.40
C THR A 53 19.76 -19.95 16.75
N SER A 54 19.59 -19.64 18.02
CA SER A 54 18.63 -18.64 18.48
C SER A 54 19.11 -17.31 17.94
N THR A 55 18.75 -17.02 16.70
CA THR A 55 18.80 -15.68 16.14
C THR A 55 17.76 -14.87 16.92
N THR A 56 18.17 -14.30 18.03
CA THR A 56 17.43 -13.20 18.65
C THR A 56 17.54 -12.03 17.67
N SER A 57 16.65 -12.01 16.68
CA SER A 57 16.45 -10.83 15.84
C SER A 57 16.21 -9.65 16.79
N PRO A 58 16.84 -8.49 16.56
CA PRO A 58 16.51 -7.31 17.33
C PRO A 58 15.00 -7.09 17.26
N LEU A 59 14.36 -6.95 18.43
CA LEU A 59 12.91 -6.95 18.61
C LEU A 59 12.15 -5.86 17.83
N ILE A 60 12.86 -4.93 17.17
CA ILE A 60 12.32 -3.87 16.31
C ILE A 60 13.35 -3.60 15.20
N THR A 61 12.97 -3.76 13.94
CA THR A 61 13.81 -3.43 12.78
C THR A 61 13.85 -1.91 12.53
N GLU A 62 14.76 -1.44 11.67
CA GLU A 62 14.74 -0.03 11.22
C GLU A 62 13.43 0.31 10.50
N TRP A 63 12.90 -0.62 9.71
CA TRP A 63 11.65 -0.48 9.00
C TRP A 63 10.47 -0.31 9.95
N ASP A 64 10.41 -1.12 11.02
CA ASP A 64 9.39 -0.98 12.08
C ASP A 64 9.40 0.41 12.71
N ARG A 65 10.59 0.98 12.92
CA ARG A 65 10.73 2.34 13.48
C ARG A 65 10.18 3.40 12.53
N LYS A 66 10.57 3.38 11.26
CA LYS A 66 10.09 4.33 10.24
C LYS A 66 8.58 4.20 10.04
N LEU A 67 8.08 2.97 9.94
CA LEU A 67 6.66 2.69 9.78
C LEU A 67 5.85 3.24 10.97
N LYS A 68 6.31 2.97 12.20
CA LYS A 68 5.66 3.47 13.42
C LYS A 68 5.60 4.99 13.45
N GLU A 69 6.68 5.68 13.09
CA GLU A 69 6.72 7.15 13.06
C GLU A 69 5.67 7.72 12.10
N VAL A 70 5.68 7.26 10.85
CA VAL A 70 4.76 7.74 9.82
C VAL A 70 3.30 7.38 10.16
N ALA A 71 3.05 6.18 10.67
CA ALA A 71 1.71 5.73 11.04
C ALA A 71 1.12 6.53 12.21
N ILE A 72 1.93 6.84 13.23
CA ILE A 72 1.50 7.71 14.34
C ILE A 72 1.14 9.09 13.80
N LEU A 73 1.98 9.65 12.93
CA LEU A 73 1.75 10.97 12.36
C LEU A 73 0.49 11.02 11.50
N GLN A 74 0.29 10.02 10.64
CA GLN A 74 -0.92 9.86 9.83
C GLN A 74 -2.17 9.79 10.69
N ASN A 75 -2.15 8.98 11.77
CA ASN A 75 -3.29 8.86 12.69
C ASN A 75 -3.59 10.18 13.39
N ARG A 76 -2.56 10.86 13.93
CA ARG A 76 -2.73 12.16 14.58
C ARG A 76 -3.31 13.20 13.65
N LEU A 77 -2.80 13.33 12.43
CA LEU A 77 -3.35 14.27 11.44
C LEU A 77 -4.79 13.90 11.07
N THR A 78 -5.10 12.60 10.92
CA THR A 78 -6.47 12.14 10.68
C THR A 78 -7.43 12.58 11.79
N ASN A 79 -7.01 12.49 13.05
CA ASN A 79 -7.82 12.91 14.19
C ASN A 79 -8.02 14.43 14.22
N VAL A 80 -6.98 15.22 13.91
CA VAL A 80 -7.10 16.68 13.78
C VAL A 80 -8.15 17.04 12.73
N LEU A 81 -8.09 16.42 11.54
CA LEU A 81 -9.06 16.68 10.47
C LEU A 81 -10.48 16.22 10.85
N LEU A 82 -10.60 15.13 11.61
CA LEU A 82 -11.89 14.67 12.11
C LEU A 82 -12.50 15.65 13.13
N GLU A 83 -11.69 16.15 14.06
CA GLU A 83 -12.09 17.14 15.07
C GLU A 83 -12.49 18.48 14.45
N GLU A 84 -11.84 18.88 13.36
CA GLU A 84 -12.16 20.07 12.58
C GLU A 84 -13.33 19.87 11.60
N GLU A 85 -13.92 18.68 11.54
CA GLU A 85 -14.96 18.30 10.56
C GLU A 85 -14.55 18.57 9.11
N ALA A 86 -13.27 18.38 8.80
CA ALA A 86 -12.71 18.62 7.48
C ALA A 86 -13.39 17.74 6.42
N GLY A 87 -13.77 18.36 5.31
CA GLY A 87 -14.37 17.67 4.17
C GLY A 87 -13.39 16.73 3.47
N LYS A 88 -13.91 15.82 2.65
CA LYS A 88 -13.09 14.90 1.84
C LYS A 88 -12.20 15.63 0.81
N ASP A 89 -12.59 16.84 0.44
CA ASP A 89 -11.87 17.70 -0.50
C ASP A 89 -10.89 18.66 0.21
N ASP A 90 -10.71 18.55 1.54
CA ASP A 90 -9.71 19.34 2.27
C ASP A 90 -8.29 18.98 1.76
N PRO A 91 -7.45 19.96 1.39
CA PRO A 91 -6.10 19.69 0.88
C PRO A 91 -5.22 18.85 1.81
N ARG A 92 -5.46 18.89 3.12
CA ARG A 92 -4.73 18.10 4.13
C ARG A 92 -5.06 16.61 4.05
N MET A 93 -6.19 16.24 3.43
CA MET A 93 -6.45 14.84 3.07
C MET A 93 -5.41 14.31 2.08
N GLY A 94 -4.88 15.18 1.22
CA GLY A 94 -3.78 14.85 0.31
C GLY A 94 -2.50 14.47 1.04
N ILE A 95 -2.20 15.15 2.14
CA ILE A 95 -1.06 14.83 3.02
C ILE A 95 -1.27 13.45 3.66
N ILE A 96 -2.47 13.14 4.17
CA ILE A 96 -2.78 11.81 4.72
C ILE A 96 -2.59 10.71 3.67
N HIS A 97 -3.05 10.92 2.44
CA HIS A 97 -2.87 9.96 1.36
C HIS A 97 -1.39 9.80 0.96
N GLY A 98 -0.60 10.88 0.97
CA GLY A 98 0.85 10.79 0.74
C GLY A 98 1.60 10.10 1.90
N LEU A 99 1.18 10.28 3.16
CA LEU A 99 1.70 9.51 4.30
C LEU A 99 1.33 8.02 4.18
N ARG A 100 0.12 7.70 3.70
CA ARG A 100 -0.25 6.32 3.37
C ARG A 100 0.71 5.76 2.30
N ALA A 101 1.01 6.52 1.24
CA ALA A 101 2.00 6.10 0.26
C ALA A 101 3.38 5.84 0.88
N CYS A 102 3.83 6.67 1.83
CA CYS A 102 5.07 6.43 2.59
C CYS A 102 5.03 5.09 3.33
N THR A 103 3.96 4.79 4.08
CA THR A 103 3.86 3.52 4.83
C THR A 103 3.91 2.31 3.90
N GLN A 104 3.26 2.38 2.74
CA GLN A 104 3.26 1.30 1.75
C GLN A 104 4.62 1.15 1.06
N ALA A 105 5.34 2.25 0.83
CA ALA A 105 6.68 2.20 0.27
C ALA A 105 7.70 1.62 1.25
N ILE A 106 7.57 1.92 2.56
CA ILE A 106 8.36 1.28 3.62
C ILE A 106 8.10 -0.23 3.64
N ALA A 107 6.82 -0.64 3.64
CA ALA A 107 6.45 -2.06 3.59
C ALA A 107 6.97 -2.76 2.32
N CYS A 108 6.96 -2.06 1.18
CA CYS A 108 7.52 -2.56 -0.07
C CYS A 108 9.04 -2.77 0.03
N ARG A 109 9.78 -1.80 0.59
CA ARG A 109 11.23 -1.92 0.81
C ARG A 109 11.57 -3.08 1.75
N GLU A 110 10.84 -3.20 2.84
CA GLU A 110 11.01 -4.31 3.79
C GLU A 110 10.72 -5.66 3.12
N ALA A 111 9.66 -5.76 2.32
CA ALA A 111 9.34 -6.98 1.60
C ALA A 111 10.44 -7.35 0.58
N LEU A 112 11.07 -6.38 -0.07
CA LEU A 112 12.22 -6.60 -0.94
C LEU A 112 13.43 -7.14 -0.16
N ASP A 113 13.75 -6.55 1.00
CA ASP A 113 14.84 -6.99 1.87
C ASP A 113 14.61 -8.42 2.40
N GLN A 114 13.34 -8.80 2.61
CA GLN A 114 12.94 -10.15 3.02
C GLN A 114 12.78 -11.14 1.85
N HIS A 115 13.07 -10.71 0.61
CA HIS A 115 12.81 -11.47 -0.62
C HIS A 115 11.34 -11.94 -0.78
N ASN A 116 10.39 -11.26 -0.16
CA ASN A 116 8.95 -11.51 -0.31
C ASN A 116 8.38 -10.70 -1.49
N LEU A 117 8.65 -11.17 -2.71
CA LEU A 117 8.37 -10.42 -3.94
C LEU A 117 6.87 -10.22 -4.23
N ASP A 118 6.01 -11.16 -3.81
CA ASP A 118 4.56 -11.03 -3.96
C ASP A 118 4.00 -9.91 -3.07
N LEU A 119 4.52 -9.81 -1.84
CA LEU A 119 4.18 -8.72 -0.93
C LEU A 119 4.72 -7.39 -1.45
N ALA A 120 5.94 -7.35 -1.98
CA ALA A 120 6.51 -6.14 -2.57
C ALA A 120 5.65 -5.62 -3.73
N ASP A 121 5.23 -6.51 -4.64
CA ASP A 121 4.34 -6.14 -5.75
C ASP A 121 3.00 -5.59 -5.26
N THR A 122 2.40 -6.23 -4.25
CA THR A 122 1.14 -5.78 -3.64
C THR A 122 1.29 -4.41 -2.98
N ALA A 123 2.32 -4.23 -2.16
CA ALA A 123 2.61 -2.96 -1.50
C ALA A 123 2.84 -1.84 -2.52
N MET A 124 3.53 -2.12 -3.62
CA MET A 124 3.76 -1.14 -4.67
C MET A 124 2.48 -0.72 -5.41
N GLN A 125 1.49 -1.60 -5.53
CA GLN A 125 0.17 -1.21 -6.05
C GLN A 125 -0.53 -0.22 -5.10
N GLU A 126 -0.44 -0.47 -3.80
CA GLU A 126 -1.00 0.42 -2.77
C GLU A 126 -0.28 1.79 -2.74
N VAL A 127 1.04 1.83 -2.97
CA VAL A 127 1.80 3.09 -3.15
C VAL A 127 1.19 3.91 -4.29
N ARG A 128 1.02 3.30 -5.48
CA ARG A 128 0.48 4.00 -6.65
C ARG A 128 -0.96 4.46 -6.42
N TYR A 129 -1.77 3.62 -5.79
CA TYR A 129 -3.15 3.96 -5.44
C TYR A 129 -3.20 5.18 -4.51
N ALA A 130 -2.43 5.15 -3.41
CA ALA A 130 -2.39 6.22 -2.43
C ALA A 130 -1.88 7.55 -3.03
N LEU A 131 -0.85 7.52 -3.90
CA LEU A 131 -0.36 8.72 -4.57
C LEU A 131 -1.37 9.32 -5.56
N ASN A 132 -2.16 8.49 -6.24
CA ASN A 132 -3.20 9.00 -7.13
C ASN A 132 -4.30 9.71 -6.33
N LEU A 133 -4.73 9.15 -5.20
CA LEU A 133 -5.63 9.85 -4.28
C LEU A 133 -5.03 11.14 -3.76
N ALA A 134 -3.75 11.11 -3.35
CA ALA A 134 -3.05 12.27 -2.83
C ALA A 134 -2.98 13.40 -3.87
N ARG A 135 -2.66 13.08 -5.11
CA ARG A 135 -2.61 14.02 -6.23
C ARG A 135 -3.94 14.74 -6.46
N ASP A 136 -5.06 14.04 -6.28
CA ASP A 136 -6.38 14.58 -6.63
C ASP A 136 -6.86 15.67 -5.66
N VAL A 137 -6.32 15.71 -4.44
CA VAL A 137 -6.74 16.66 -3.39
C VAL A 137 -5.60 17.53 -2.84
N ALA A 138 -4.34 17.09 -2.92
CA ALA A 138 -3.21 17.87 -2.40
C ALA A 138 -2.99 19.15 -3.22
N THR A 139 -2.68 20.24 -2.52
CA THR A 139 -2.36 21.54 -3.13
C THR A 139 -1.10 22.12 -2.49
N GLY A 140 -0.58 23.22 -3.04
CA GLY A 140 0.60 23.89 -2.52
C GLY A 140 1.85 23.00 -2.49
N THR A 141 2.66 23.15 -1.46
CA THR A 141 3.93 22.42 -1.25
C THR A 141 3.74 20.91 -1.15
N ALA A 142 2.67 20.47 -0.49
CA ALA A 142 2.32 19.06 -0.44
C ALA A 142 2.04 18.49 -1.84
N GLY A 143 1.29 19.22 -2.67
CA GLY A 143 1.01 18.85 -4.05
C GLY A 143 2.27 18.74 -4.91
N GLU A 144 3.20 19.70 -4.79
CA GLU A 144 4.50 19.67 -5.47
C GLU A 144 5.35 18.46 -5.03
N THR A 145 5.39 18.17 -3.73
CA THR A 145 6.13 17.03 -3.17
C THR A 145 5.56 15.70 -3.67
N ILE A 146 4.23 15.56 -3.70
CA ILE A 146 3.55 14.36 -4.23
C ILE A 146 3.82 14.20 -5.72
N ALA A 147 3.81 15.30 -6.49
CA ALA A 147 4.13 15.26 -7.92
C ALA A 147 5.58 14.79 -8.17
N ALA A 148 6.54 15.32 -7.41
CA ALA A 148 7.93 14.90 -7.47
C ALA A 148 8.09 13.41 -7.12
N ALA A 149 7.47 12.96 -6.02
CA ALA A 149 7.52 11.57 -5.60
C ALA A 149 6.94 10.61 -6.66
N ARG A 150 5.83 11.00 -7.32
CA ARG A 150 5.25 10.22 -8.42
C ARG A 150 6.22 10.10 -9.60
N ALA A 151 6.94 11.16 -9.94
CA ALA A 151 7.91 11.13 -11.04
C ALA A 151 9.06 10.14 -10.75
N THR A 152 9.52 10.04 -9.49
CA THR A 152 10.58 9.11 -9.09
C THR A 152 10.25 7.65 -9.36
N ILE A 153 8.98 7.26 -9.19
CA ILE A 153 8.54 5.86 -9.33
C ILE A 153 7.73 5.60 -10.60
N GLU A 154 7.64 6.58 -11.51
CA GLU A 154 6.80 6.47 -12.71
C GLU A 154 7.27 5.34 -13.63
N THR A 155 8.58 5.20 -13.76
CA THR A 155 9.22 4.16 -14.58
C THR A 155 9.36 2.84 -13.84
N LEU A 156 9.13 2.82 -12.52
CA LEU A 156 9.23 1.60 -11.72
C LEU A 156 8.11 0.66 -12.15
N GLY A 157 8.48 -0.51 -12.66
CA GLY A 157 7.56 -1.59 -13.03
C GLY A 157 7.08 -2.38 -11.81
N ARG A 158 6.94 -3.70 -11.97
CA ARG A 158 6.73 -4.59 -10.82
C ARG A 158 8.05 -4.75 -10.06
N PRO A 159 8.10 -4.52 -8.73
CA PRO A 159 9.30 -4.76 -7.93
C PRO A 159 9.91 -6.16 -8.14
N SER A 160 9.08 -7.19 -8.31
CA SER A 160 9.52 -8.56 -8.58
C SER A 160 10.33 -8.74 -9.88
N ALA A 161 10.20 -7.83 -10.85
CA ALA A 161 10.93 -7.90 -12.12
C ALA A 161 12.38 -7.39 -12.02
N ALA A 162 12.64 -6.45 -11.10
CA ALA A 162 13.95 -5.86 -10.87
C ALA A 162 14.09 -5.44 -9.39
N PRO A 163 14.29 -6.39 -8.45
CA PRO A 163 14.22 -6.13 -7.01
C PRO A 163 15.23 -5.08 -6.52
N ASP A 164 16.48 -5.15 -6.97
CA ASP A 164 17.55 -4.23 -6.54
C ASP A 164 17.36 -2.80 -7.08
N GLU A 165 16.87 -2.71 -8.31
CA GLU A 165 16.53 -1.42 -8.93
C GLU A 165 15.30 -0.80 -8.24
N ALA A 166 14.28 -1.63 -7.95
CA ALA A 166 13.10 -1.22 -7.22
C ALA A 166 13.44 -0.72 -5.81
N ALA A 167 14.32 -1.42 -5.11
CA ALA A 167 14.83 -1.01 -3.80
C ALA A 167 15.45 0.39 -3.85
N THR A 168 16.33 0.63 -4.82
CA THR A 168 16.99 1.93 -5.00
C THR A 168 15.98 3.05 -5.30
N MET A 169 15.06 2.84 -6.25
CA MET A 169 14.05 3.86 -6.58
C MET A 169 13.10 4.15 -5.42
N LEU A 170 12.77 3.13 -4.62
CA LEU A 170 11.93 3.30 -3.43
C LEU A 170 12.65 4.07 -2.32
N ASP A 171 13.97 3.94 -2.20
CA ASP A 171 14.76 4.75 -1.27
C ASP A 171 14.76 6.23 -1.71
N ASP A 172 14.93 6.51 -3.00
CA ASP A 172 14.80 7.86 -3.58
C ASP A 172 13.38 8.43 -3.42
N PHE A 173 12.36 7.58 -3.58
CA PHE A 173 10.96 7.93 -3.37
C PHE A 173 10.69 8.35 -1.92
N LEU A 174 11.17 7.56 -0.96
CA LEU A 174 11.02 7.87 0.47
C LEU A 174 11.76 9.15 0.83
N ALA A 175 12.96 9.37 0.28
CA ALA A 175 13.70 10.63 0.45
C ALA A 175 12.92 11.83 -0.11
N THR A 176 12.26 11.66 -1.26
CA THR A 176 11.43 12.71 -1.88
C THR A 176 10.22 13.07 -1.04
N LEU A 177 9.67 12.14 -0.25
CA LEU A 177 8.52 12.38 0.61
C LEU A 177 8.86 12.97 1.99
N VAL A 178 10.14 13.13 2.35
CA VAL A 178 10.56 13.74 3.63
C VAL A 178 9.91 15.11 3.88
N PRO A 179 9.86 16.05 2.92
CA PRO A 179 9.19 17.33 3.13
C PRO A 179 7.69 17.20 3.47
N LEU A 180 7.01 16.19 2.91
CA LEU A 180 5.60 15.92 3.21
C LEU A 180 5.42 15.42 4.65
N VAL A 181 6.33 14.58 5.14
CA VAL A 181 6.34 14.11 6.53
C VAL A 181 6.59 15.28 7.49
N ASP A 182 7.50 16.18 7.14
CA ASP A 182 7.77 17.38 7.95
C ASP A 182 6.59 18.35 7.97
N GLU A 183 5.93 18.56 6.83
CA GLU A 183 4.71 19.35 6.72
C GLU A 183 3.58 18.76 7.59
N ALA A 184 3.37 17.44 7.51
CA ALA A 184 2.42 16.75 8.39
C ALA A 184 2.76 16.92 9.87
N ARG A 185 4.05 16.88 10.24
CA ARG A 185 4.52 17.06 11.63
C ARG A 185 4.22 18.47 12.13
N ALA A 186 4.31 19.48 11.26
CA ALA A 186 3.97 20.86 11.61
C ALA A 186 2.46 21.08 11.83
N LEU A 187 1.60 20.26 11.21
CA LEU A 187 0.15 20.35 11.32
C LEU A 187 -0.42 19.63 12.55
N VAL A 188 0.35 18.74 13.18
CA VAL A 188 -0.09 17.98 14.34
C VAL A 188 0.28 18.75 15.62
N PRO A 189 -0.68 19.02 16.51
CA PRO A 189 -0.40 19.66 17.80
C PRO A 189 0.65 18.88 18.59
N VAL A 190 1.63 19.60 19.14
CA VAL A 190 2.54 19.03 20.13
C VAL A 190 1.78 18.95 21.45
N ASP A 191 1.64 17.75 22.01
CA ASP A 191 1.11 17.56 23.37
C ASP A 191 2.06 18.23 24.37
N THR A 192 1.91 19.53 24.60
CA THR A 192 2.60 20.21 25.71
C THR A 192 1.90 19.80 26.99
N THR A 193 2.28 18.63 27.52
CA THR A 193 1.91 18.24 28.88
C THR A 193 2.62 19.21 29.82
N THR A 194 1.91 20.27 30.23
CA THR A 194 2.38 21.19 31.25
C THR A 194 2.34 20.41 32.57
N THR A 195 3.53 20.12 33.12
CA THR A 195 3.66 19.48 34.45
C THR A 195 3.58 20.54 35.53
#